data_AF-A0A1M5DG08-F1
#
_entry.id   AF-A0A1M5DG08-F1
#
_cell.length_a   1.000
_cell.length_b   1.000
_cell.length_c   1.000
_cell.angle_alpha   90.00
_cell.angle_beta   90.00
_cell.angle_gamma   90.00
#
_symmetry.space_group_name_H-M   'P 1'
#
loop_
_entity.id
_entity.type
_entity.pdbx_description
1 polymer ?
#
loop_
_entity_poly.entity_id
_entity_poly.type
_entity_poly.pdbx_seq_one_letter_code
_entity_poly.pdbx_strand_id
1 'polypeptide(L)' 'MVEVIQGRLTAANKDQALREMESRLRKSGYELAGKYFLRPCVIQPWGDVIWWEYTARVRSLAGEGYRPA' A
#
# COMPACT_ATOMS: atom_id res chain seq x y z
N MET A 1 1.93 -15.96 -7.56
CA MET A 1 1.10 -15.10 -8.44
C MET A 1 1.41 -13.65 -8.10
N VAL A 2 1.60 -12.78 -9.10
CA VAL A 2 1.79 -11.33 -8.88
C VAL A 2 0.48 -10.65 -9.23
N GLU A 3 -0.09 -9.94 -8.27
CA GLU A 3 -1.37 -9.24 -8.36
C GLU A 3 -1.13 -7.72 -8.32
N VAL A 4 -2.07 -6.96 -8.84
CA VAL A 4 -2.04 -5.49 -8.78
C VAL A 4 -3.19 -5.04 -7.89
N ILE A 5 -2.87 -4.39 -6.78
CA ILE A 5 -3.85 -3.84 -5.85
C ILE A 5 -3.84 -2.33 -5.97
N GLN A 6 -5.02 -1.75 -6.04
CA GLN A 6 -5.24 -0.31 -5.96
C GLN A 6 -5.97 0.02 -4.67
N GLY A 7 -5.58 1.12 -4.03
CA GLY A 7 -6.14 1.52 -2.75
C GLY A 7 -6.06 3.01 -2.53
N ARG A 8 -6.81 3.47 -1.53
CA ARG A 8 -6.83 4.86 -1.08
C ARG A 8 -6.60 4.93 0.42
N LEU A 9 -5.81 5.92 0.85
CA LEU A 9 -5.63 6.23 2.25
C LEU A 9 -5.41 7.72 2.46
N THR A 10 -5.49 8.13 3.71
CA THR A 10 -5.17 9.49 4.15
C THR A 10 -3.85 9.48 4.91
N ALA A 11 -2.96 10.43 4.61
CA ALA A 11 -1.69 10.58 5.31
C ALA A 11 -1.20 12.04 5.22
N ALA A 12 -0.49 12.54 6.23
CA ALA A 12 -0.05 13.93 6.27
C ALA A 12 1.04 14.27 5.25
N ASN A 13 1.83 13.27 4.82
CA ASN A 13 2.89 13.43 3.83
C ASN A 13 3.17 12.14 3.08
N LYS A 14 4.00 12.22 2.03
CA LYS A 14 4.35 11.09 1.16
C LYS A 14 4.98 9.93 1.94
N ASP A 15 5.94 10.19 2.82
CA ASP A 15 6.64 9.14 3.60
C ASP A 15 5.73 8.39 4.57
N GLN A 16 4.77 9.10 5.18
CA GLN A 16 3.73 8.46 5.99
C GLN A 16 2.78 7.66 5.10
N ALA A 17 2.43 8.18 3.92
CA ALA A 17 1.59 7.47 2.96
C ALA A 17 2.23 6.15 2.51
N LEU A 18 3.53 6.17 2.15
CA LEU A 18 4.29 4.97 1.77
C LEU A 18 4.26 3.90 2.87
N ARG A 19 4.59 4.27 4.12
CA ARG A 19 4.60 3.34 5.26
C ARG A 19 3.23 2.74 5.55
N GLU A 20 2.18 3.55 5.49
CA GLU A 20 0.80 3.10 5.70
C GLU A 20 0.32 2.16 4.60
N MET A 21 0.68 2.44 3.34
CA MET A 21 0.39 1.56 2.20
C MET A 21 1.09 0.20 2.37
N GLU A 22 2.38 0.18 2.71
CA GLU A 22 3.13 -1.06 2.97
C GLU A 22 2.54 -1.85 4.14
N SER A 23 2.21 -1.17 5.24
CA SER A 23 1.57 -1.77 6.42
C SER A 23 0.23 -2.43 6.08
N ARG A 24 -0.62 -1.76 5.29
CA ARG A 24 -1.91 -2.33 4.83
C ARG A 24 -1.74 -3.55 3.94
N LEU A 25 -0.81 -3.51 3.00
CA LEU A 25 -0.53 -4.65 2.11
C LEU A 25 -0.06 -5.84 2.93
N ARG A 26 0.88 -5.63 3.86
CA ARG A 26 1.38 -6.68 4.75
C ARG A 26 0.27 -7.28 5.62
N LYS A 27 -0.58 -6.45 6.22
CA LYS A 27 -1.76 -6.92 7.00
C LYS A 27 -2.74 -7.74 6.17
N SER A 28 -2.84 -7.43 4.89
CA SER A 28 -3.70 -8.13 3.94
C SER A 28 -3.07 -9.42 3.40
N GLY A 29 -1.87 -9.80 3.87
CA GLY A 29 -1.16 -11.00 3.43
C GLY A 29 -0.43 -10.82 2.10
N TYR A 30 -0.11 -9.59 1.73
CA TYR A 30 0.61 -9.26 0.50
C TYR A 30 1.97 -8.65 0.79
N GLU A 31 2.98 -9.04 0.01
CA GLU A 31 4.29 -8.40 -0.01
C GLU A 31 4.48 -7.65 -1.33
N LEU A 32 5.21 -6.54 -1.33
CA LEU A 32 5.51 -5.84 -2.58
C LEU A 32 6.34 -6.74 -3.51
N ALA A 33 5.84 -6.94 -4.73
CA ALA A 33 6.51 -7.74 -5.74
C ALA A 33 7.56 -6.88 -6.46
N GLY A 34 8.81 -7.00 -6.03
CA GLY A 34 9.95 -6.27 -6.59
C GLY A 34 10.25 -4.98 -5.83
N LYS A 35 11.30 -4.27 -6.26
CA LYS A 35 11.91 -3.23 -5.44
C LYS A 35 10.99 -2.03 -5.18
N TYR A 36 10.30 -1.45 -6.17
CA TYR A 36 9.50 -0.23 -5.93
C TYR A 36 8.42 -0.01 -7.00
N PHE A 37 7.23 -0.57 -6.83
CA PHE A 37 6.06 -0.24 -7.67
C PHE A 37 4.90 0.31 -6.85
N LEU A 38 5.20 1.12 -5.84
CA LEU A 38 4.19 1.91 -5.15
C LEU A 38 4.16 3.30 -5.76
N ARG A 39 3.07 3.65 -6.45
CA ARG A 39 2.88 4.99 -7.02
C ARG A 39 1.85 5.77 -6.20
N PRO A 40 2.28 6.51 -5.16
CA PRO A 40 1.39 7.39 -4.42
C PRO A 40 1.06 8.62 -5.28
N CYS A 41 -0.23 8.89 -5.48
CA CYS A 41 -0.74 10.10 -6.13
C CYS A 41 -1.65 10.86 -5.18
N VAL A 42 -1.42 12.16 -5.01
CA VAL A 42 -2.32 13.02 -4.21
C VAL A 42 -3.58 13.26 -5.02
N ILE A 43 -4.74 12.88 -4.48
CA ILE A 43 -6.03 13.07 -5.14
C ILE A 43 -6.64 14.42 -4.73
N GLN A 44 -6.54 14.78 -3.45
CA GLN A 44 -7.19 15.97 -2.91
C GLN A 44 -6.59 16.37 -1.54
N PRO A 45 -6.12 17.62 -1.38
CA PRO A 45 -5.93 18.23 -0.07
C PRO A 45 -7.25 18.89 0.35
N TRP A 46 -8.02 18.27 1.25
CA TRP A 46 -9.19 18.92 1.87
C TRP A 46 -8.85 19.23 3.33
N GLY A 47 -8.61 20.52 3.62
CA GLY A 47 -8.18 20.96 4.94
C GLY A 47 -6.89 20.27 5.38
N ASP A 48 -6.89 19.68 6.58
CA ASP A 48 -5.75 18.97 7.18
C ASP A 48 -5.55 17.54 6.66
N VAL A 49 -6.43 17.04 5.78
CA VAL A 49 -6.42 15.65 5.32
C VAL A 49 -6.00 15.57 3.85
N ILE A 50 -4.86 14.92 3.60
CA ILE A 50 -4.38 14.64 2.24
C ILE A 50 -4.75 13.20 1.86
N TRP A 51 -5.51 13.07 0.79
CA TRP A 51 -5.85 11.77 0.19
C TRP A 51 -4.78 11.31 -0.79
N TRP A 52 -4.36 10.07 -0.62
CA TRP A 52 -3.37 9.38 -1.44
C TRP A 52 -4.01 8.16 -2.09
N GLU A 53 -3.95 8.08 -3.42
CA GLU A 53 -4.17 6.84 -4.16
C GLU A 53 -2.85 6.10 -4.31
N TYR A 54 -2.90 4.78 -4.35
CA TYR A 54 -1.76 3.98 -4.73
C TYR A 54 -2.14 2.80 -5.58
N THR A 55 -1.24 2.46 -6.48
CA THR A 55 -1.21 1.17 -7.17
C THR A 55 0.04 0.45 -6.71
N ALA A 56 -0.11 -0.81 -6.28
CA ALA A 56 0.97 -1.67 -5.82
C ALA A 56 0.97 -2.97 -6.61
N ARG A 57 2.14 -3.37 -7.11
CA ARG A 57 2.35 -4.75 -7.55
C ARG A 57 2.75 -5.56 -6.34
N VAL A 58 1.97 -6.58 -6.04
CA VAL A 58 2.17 -7.42 -4.85
C VAL A 58 2.24 -8.88 -5.21
N ARG A 59 2.88 -9.65 -4.34
CA ARG A 59 2.84 -11.10 -4.34
C ARG A 59 2.05 -11.52 -3.12
N SER A 60 1.09 -12.41 -3.33
CA SER A 60 0.38 -13.03 -2.21
C SER A 60 1.34 -13.91 -1.41
N LEU A 61 1.34 -13.72 -0.09
CA LEU A 61 2.00 -14.61 0.87
C LEU A 61 1.11 -15.82 1.21
N ALA A 62 -0.13 -15.85 0.72
CA ALA A 62 -1.03 -17.00 0.83
C ALA A 62 -0.50 -18.15 -0.04
N GLY A 63 0.35 -18.96 0.58
CA GLY A 63 1.11 -20.06 -0.02
C GLY A 63 2.30 -20.46 0.85
N GLU A 64 2.81 -19.54 1.67
CA GLU A 64 3.87 -19.79 2.66
C GLU A 64 3.40 -19.33 4.06
N GLY A 65 2.44 -20.05 4.64
CA GLY A 65 2.21 -20.05 6.10
C GLY A 65 2.07 -18.69 6.80
N TYR A 66 1.59 -17.62 6.14
CA TYR A 66 1.42 -16.32 6.78
C TYR A 66 0.28 -16.38 7.81
N ARG A 67 0.64 -16.68 9.07
CA ARG A 67 -0.18 -16.37 10.24
C ARG A 67 0.11 -14.91 10.62
N PRO A 68 -0.89 -14.00 10.59
CA PRO A 68 -0.71 -12.70 11.20
C PRO A 68 -0.39 -12.92 12.69
N ALA A 69 0.69 -12.28 13.16
CA ALA A 69 1.08 -12.26 14.57
C ALA A 69 0.15 -11.34 15.39
#